data_AF-A0A3C0EXI9-F1
#
_entry.id   AF-A0A3C0EXI9-F1
#
_cell.length_a   1.000
_cell.length_b   1.000
_cell.length_c   1.000
_cell.angle_alpha   90.00
_cell.angle_beta   90.00
_cell.angle_gamma   90.00
#
_symmetry.space_group_name_H-M   'P 1'
#
loop_
_entity.id
_entity.type
_entity.pdbx_description
1 polymer ?
#
loop_
_entity_poly.entity_id
_entity_poly.type
_entity_poly.pdbx_seq_one_letter_code
_entity_poly.pdbx_strand_id
1 'polypeptide(L)'
;NPSNGVFDLIVDPEPDKPINRLNDGKVDRAGRMWSGSMRDPNPDQPSGALYRLDSSGNYACILDGIRIPNAIAWSPDNRIMYFGDT
;
A
#
# COMPACT_ATOMS: atom_id res chain seq x y z
N ASN A 1 10.22 18.34 4.08
CA ASN A 1 11.32 18.87 3.24
C ASN A 1 12.51 17.92 3.41
N PRO A 2 12.93 17.16 2.38
CA PRO A 2 13.95 16.13 2.59
C PRO A 2 15.28 16.67 3.13
N SER A 3 15.59 17.96 2.95
CA SER A 3 16.82 18.59 3.46
C SER A 3 16.87 18.78 4.98
N ASN A 4 15.75 18.73 5.70
CA ASN A 4 15.72 18.89 7.16
C ASN A 4 15.22 17.65 7.91
N GLY A 5 14.89 16.57 7.19
CA GLY A 5 14.36 15.34 7.80
C GLY A 5 12.97 15.48 8.45
N VAL A 6 12.30 16.62 8.28
CA VAL A 6 10.94 16.83 8.78
C VAL A 6 9.96 16.35 7.71
N PHE A 7 9.10 15.42 8.13
CA PHE A 7 8.04 14.82 7.32
C PHE A 7 6.70 15.04 8.02
N ASP A 8 5.71 15.46 7.24
CA ASP A 8 4.32 15.51 7.67
C ASP A 8 3.64 14.20 7.27
N LEU A 9 2.83 13.63 8.16
CA LEU A 9 2.03 12.46 7.83
C LEU A 9 0.95 12.86 6.81
N ILE A 10 0.91 12.17 5.68
CA ILE A 10 -0.15 12.37 4.67
C ILE A 10 -1.42 11.68 5.13
N VAL A 11 -1.33 10.38 5.46
CA VAL A 11 -2.46 9.55 5.89
C VAL A 11 -1.96 8.30 6.62
N ASP A 12 -2.72 7.87 7.63
CA ASP A 12 -2.70 6.50 8.13
C ASP A 12 -3.86 5.74 7.46
N PRO A 13 -3.59 4.73 6.60
CA PRO A 13 -4.65 4.01 5.90
C PRO A 13 -5.40 3.02 6.79
N GLU A 14 -4.89 2.69 7.99
CA GLU A 14 -5.46 1.68 8.88
C GLU A 14 -5.41 2.11 10.37
N PRO A 15 -5.95 3.28 10.75
CA PRO A 15 -5.86 3.79 12.13
C PRO A 15 -6.52 2.87 13.15
N ASP A 16 -7.48 2.05 12.71
CA ASP A 16 -8.22 1.10 13.56
C ASP A 16 -7.63 -0.32 13.56
N LYS A 17 -6.49 -0.56 12.88
CA LYS A 17 -5.82 -1.87 12.84
C LYS A 17 -4.38 -1.76 13.39
N PRO A 18 -4.20 -1.60 14.71
CA PRO A 18 -2.89 -1.32 15.32
C PRO A 18 -1.88 -2.48 15.22
N ILE A 19 -2.32 -3.66 14.78
CA ILE A 19 -1.51 -4.86 14.57
C ILE A 19 -1.18 -5.11 13.08
N ASN A 20 -1.65 -4.23 12.19
CA ASN A 20 -1.23 -4.25 10.82
C ASN A 20 -0.06 -3.28 10.62
N ARG A 21 0.76 -3.57 9.60
CA ARG A 21 1.75 -2.64 9.05
C ARG A 21 1.68 -2.62 7.54
N LEU A 22 2.22 -1.57 6.93
CA LEU A 22 2.54 -1.59 5.50
C LEU A 22 3.71 -2.56 5.23
N ASN A 23 3.71 -3.21 4.06
CA ASN A 23 4.75 -4.11 3.61
C ASN A 23 5.41 -3.60 2.33
N ASP A 24 4.92 -4.01 1.16
CA ASP A 24 5.48 -3.57 -0.11
C ASP A 24 4.72 -2.37 -0.69
N GLY A 25 5.39 -1.61 -1.54
CA GLY A 25 4.80 -0.44 -2.18
C GLY A 25 5.53 0.00 -3.43
N LYS A 26 4.79 0.62 -4.36
CA LYS A 26 5.32 1.03 -5.65
C LYS A 26 4.53 2.18 -6.27
N VAL A 27 5.24 3.04 -6.99
CA VAL A 27 4.62 4.14 -7.74
C VAL A 27 4.28 3.68 -9.15
N ASP A 28 3.06 3.96 -9.61
CA ASP A 28 2.66 3.69 -10.98
C ASP A 28 3.06 4.81 -11.95
N ARG A 29 2.83 4.61 -13.26
CA ARG A 29 3.20 5.59 -14.30
C ARG A 29 2.50 6.95 -14.19
N ALA A 30 1.40 7.03 -13.44
CA ALA A 30 0.68 8.28 -13.19
C ALA A 30 1.16 8.99 -11.91
N GLY A 31 2.18 8.45 -11.24
CA GLY A 31 2.72 9.01 -10.00
C GLY A 31 1.88 8.65 -8.76
N ARG A 32 0.96 7.69 -8.84
CA ARG A 32 0.17 7.25 -7.68
C ARG A 32 0.97 6.22 -6.89
N MET A 33 1.01 6.38 -5.58
CA MET A 33 1.66 5.45 -4.67
C MET A 33 0.71 4.31 -4.33
N TRP A 34 1.16 3.08 -4.48
CA TRP A 34 0.46 1.88 -4.07
C TRP A 34 1.18 1.23 -2.91
N SER A 35 0.46 0.71 -1.92
CA SER A 35 1.06 -0.03 -0.81
C SER A 35 0.09 -1.06 -0.25
N GLY A 36 0.60 -2.24 0.08
CA GLY A 36 -0.16 -3.27 0.76
C GLY A 36 0.11 -3.28 2.26
N SER A 37 -0.91 -3.57 3.06
CA SER A 37 -0.78 -3.85 4.49
C SER A 37 -0.89 -5.35 4.80
N MET A 38 -0.39 -5.74 5.96
CA MET A 38 -0.49 -7.10 6.50
C MET A 38 -0.51 -7.08 8.02
N ARG A 39 -1.03 -8.15 8.61
CA ARG A 39 -0.88 -8.42 10.04
C ARG A 39 0.58 -8.75 10.38
N ASP A 40 1.09 -8.16 11.45
CA ASP A 40 2.45 -8.39 11.97
C ASP A 40 2.40 -8.35 13.52
N PRO A 41 3.00 -9.30 14.26
CA PRO A 41 4.04 -10.26 13.85
C PRO A 41 3.54 -11.52 13.11
N ASN A 42 2.24 -11.84 13.17
CA ASN A 42 1.73 -13.14 12.72
C ASN A 42 0.70 -12.97 11.58
N PRO A 43 1.01 -13.38 10.33
CA PRO A 43 0.08 -13.30 9.20
C PRO A 43 -0.90 -14.49 9.12
N ASP A 44 -1.50 -14.86 10.25
CA ASP A 44 -2.44 -15.98 10.39
C ASP A 44 -3.83 -15.68 9.80
N GLN A 45 -4.19 -14.40 9.70
CA GLN A 45 -5.43 -13.90 9.12
C GLN A 45 -5.15 -12.89 8.00
N PRO A 46 -5.95 -12.89 6.92
CA PRO A 46 -5.83 -11.91 5.85
C PRO A 46 -6.50 -10.58 6.25
N SER A 47 -5.93 -9.87 7.23
CA SER A 47 -6.46 -8.58 7.71
C SER A 47 -5.94 -7.36 6.96
N GLY A 48 -5.02 -7.57 6.02
CA GLY A 48 -4.41 -6.53 5.20
C GLY A 48 -5.28 -6.08 4.03
N ALA A 49 -4.80 -5.05 3.33
CA ALA A 49 -5.44 -4.47 2.17
C ALA A 49 -4.42 -3.82 1.22
N LEU A 50 -4.79 -3.62 -0.03
CA LEU A 50 -4.05 -2.85 -1.03
C LEU A 50 -4.62 -1.43 -1.12
N TYR A 51 -3.78 -0.44 -0.91
CA TYR A 51 -4.12 0.98 -0.94
C TYR A 51 -3.52 1.70 -2.13
N ARG A 52 -4.17 2.79 -2.55
CA ARG A 52 -3.67 3.75 -3.53
C ARG A 52 -3.80 5.17 -3.01
N LEU A 53 -2.70 5.92 -3.02
CA LEU A 53 -2.63 7.35 -2.77
C LEU A 53 -2.32 8.08 -4.09
N ASP A 54 -3.14 9.06 -4.45
CA ASP A 54 -2.90 9.90 -5.63
C ASP A 54 -2.14 11.20 -5.29
N SER A 55 -1.76 11.94 -6.34
CA SER A 55 -1.01 13.20 -6.21
C SER A 55 -1.80 14.37 -5.60
N SER A 56 -3.13 14.22 -5.49
CA SER A 56 -3.99 15.21 -4.81
C SER A 56 -4.18 14.89 -3.33
N GLY A 57 -3.56 13.81 -2.82
CA GLY A 57 -3.69 13.36 -1.45
C GLY A 57 -4.89 12.45 -1.19
N ASN A 58 -5.65 12.06 -2.24
CA ASN A 58 -6.75 11.13 -2.05
C ASN A 58 -6.20 9.72 -1.89
N TYR A 59 -6.61 9.05 -0.81
CA TYR A 59 -6.27 7.66 -0.56
C TYR A 59 -7.53 6.79 -0.68
N ALA A 60 -7.36 5.55 -1.13
CA ALA A 60 -8.44 4.58 -1.23
C ALA A 60 -7.94 3.17 -0.97
N CYS A 61 -8.78 2.36 -0.31
CA CYS A 61 -8.64 0.91 -0.31
C CYS A 61 -9.14 0.37 -1.66
N ILE A 62 -8.32 -0.43 -2.34
CA ILE A 62 -8.61 -0.97 -3.66
C ILE A 62 -8.96 -2.46 -3.58
N LEU A 63 -8.35 -3.19 -2.65
CA LEU A 63 -8.61 -4.61 -2.39
C LEU A 63 -8.41 -4.88 -0.90
N ASP A 64 -9.29 -5.65 -0.29
CA ASP A 64 -9.17 -6.13 1.09
C ASP A 64 -8.87 -7.63 1.14
N GLY A 65 -8.73 -8.19 2.34
CA GLY A 65 -8.51 -9.62 2.51
C GLY A 65 -7.12 -10.07 2.07
N ILE A 66 -6.11 -9.21 2.22
CA ILE A 66 -4.73 -9.50 1.86
C ILE A 66 -3.98 -10.09 3.05
N ARG A 67 -3.17 -11.14 2.80
CA ARG A 67 -2.38 -11.79 3.85
C ARG A 67 -0.97 -11.19 3.96
N ILE A 68 -0.16 -11.29 2.91
CA ILE A 68 1.21 -10.75 2.84
C ILE A 68 1.45 -10.15 1.44
N PRO A 69 1.31 -8.83 1.26
CA PRO A 69 1.49 -8.17 -0.02
C PRO A 69 2.97 -7.98 -0.34
N ASN A 70 3.49 -8.71 -1.32
CA ASN A 70 4.94 -8.77 -1.59
C ASN A 70 5.38 -8.29 -2.97
N ALA A 71 4.45 -8.07 -3.91
CA ALA A 71 4.83 -7.60 -5.23
C ALA A 71 3.74 -6.75 -5.89
N ILE A 72 4.16 -5.64 -6.48
CA ILE A 72 3.33 -4.80 -7.36
C ILE A 72 4.08 -4.59 -8.68
N ALA A 73 3.43 -4.89 -9.80
CA ALA A 73 3.95 -4.61 -11.13
C ALA A 73 2.82 -4.24 -12.09
N TRP A 74 3.18 -3.67 -13.23
CA TRP A 74 2.23 -3.35 -14.29
C TRP A 74 2.73 -3.92 -15.61
N SER A 75 1.79 -4.29 -16.49
CA SER A 75 2.11 -4.60 -17.88
C SER A 75 2.75 -3.37 -18.56
N PRO A 76 3.60 -3.56 -19.59
CA PRO A 76 4.27 -2.45 -20.27
C PRO A 76 3.31 -1.37 -20.82
N ASP A 77 2.09 -1.77 -21.21
CA ASP A 77 1.01 -0.90 -21.70
C ASP A 77 0.15 -0.28 -20.58
N ASN A 78 0.48 -0.55 -19.31
CA ASN A 78 -0.16 0.00 -18.11
C ASN A 78 -1.65 -0.36 -17.95
N ARG A 79 -2.11 -1.45 -18.58
CA ARG A 79 -3.51 -1.90 -18.52
C ARG A 79 -3.77 -2.96 -17.46
N ILE A 80 -2.76 -3.73 -17.08
CA ILE A 80 -2.86 -4.82 -16.11
C ILE A 80 -1.92 -4.51 -14.95
N MET A 81 -2.44 -4.62 -13.73
CA MET A 81 -1.63 -4.71 -12.52
C MET A 81 -1.44 -6.19 -12.17
N TYR A 82 -0.20 -6.58 -11.90
CA TYR A 82 0.14 -7.86 -11.28
C TYR A 82 0.41 -7.61 -9.80
N PHE A 83 -0.27 -8.36 -8.95
CA PHE A 83 -0.19 -8.23 -7.50
C PHE A 83 0.05 -9.60 -6.86
N GLY A 84 1.06 -9.69 -6.00
CA GLY A 84 1.43 -10.91 -5.28
C GLY A 84 1.02 -10.85 -3.82
N ASP A 85 0.19 -11.81 -3.41
CA ASP A 85 -0.20 -12.08 -2.01
C ASP A 85 0.22 -13.51 -1.66
N THR A 86 0.86 -13.72 -0.50
CA THR A 86 1.45 -15.01 -0.08
C THR A 86 1.01 -15.45 1.30
#